data_AF-A0A7S1D6Q6-F1
#
_entry.id   AF-A0A7S1D6Q6-F1
#
_cell.length_a   1.000
_cell.length_b   1.000
_cell.length_c   1.000
_cell.angle_alpha   90.00
_cell.angle_beta   90.00
_cell.angle_gamma   90.00
#
_symmetry.space_group_name_H-M   'P 1'
#
loop_
_entity.id
_entity.type
_entity.pdbx_description
1 polymer ?
#
loop_
_entity_poly.entity_id
_entity_poly.type
_entity_poly.pdbx_seq_one_letter_code
_entity_poly.pdbx_strand_id
1 'polypeptide(L)'
;EEKEDCSTSIDSENGLELRGKRRVSFSTLEIREYDVTVGDHPWCEDGLPMSLDWKYDEKTTVLEIHPYEMGKLIKPPRLLDLHERYDRLRHKLGFTDHLLYMARLQTQLRRKKSM
;
A
#
# COMPACT_ATOMS: atom_id res chain seq x y z
N GLU A 1 18.36 -57.37 12.19
CA GLU A 1 19.08 -56.32 11.44
C GLU A 1 19.08 -56.77 10.00
N GLU A 2 18.00 -56.48 9.29
CA GLU A 2 17.77 -56.93 7.91
C GLU A 2 17.99 -55.75 6.98
N LYS A 3 18.92 -55.94 6.05
CA LYS A 3 19.05 -55.12 4.85
C LYS A 3 18.19 -55.78 3.77
N GLU A 4 17.21 -55.06 3.25
CA GLU A 4 16.60 -55.37 1.97
C GLU A 4 16.81 -54.19 1.02
N ASP A 5 17.59 -54.45 -0.03
CA ASP A 5 17.73 -53.64 -1.24
C ASP A 5 16.42 -53.70 -2.03
N CYS A 6 15.79 -52.56 -2.29
CA CYS A 6 14.66 -52.50 -3.21
C CYS A 6 15.14 -52.06 -4.59
N SER A 7 15.17 -53.05 -5.48
CA SER A 7 15.54 -53.01 -6.89
C SER A 7 14.68 -52.07 -7.74
N THR A 8 15.35 -51.32 -8.61
CA THR A 8 14.78 -50.64 -9.77
C THR A 8 14.15 -51.65 -10.74
N SER A 9 12.96 -51.34 -11.26
CA SER A 9 12.44 -51.95 -12.49
C SER A 9 11.63 -50.90 -13.26
N ILE A 10 12.09 -50.66 -14.49
CA ILE A 10 11.57 -49.77 -15.53
C ILE A 10 10.44 -50.57 -16.23
N ASP A 11 9.27 -50.04 -16.59
CA ASP A 11 9.03 -49.43 -17.91
C ASP A 11 7.58 -48.96 -18.10
N SER A 12 7.47 -47.90 -18.92
CA SER A 12 6.42 -47.62 -19.91
C SER A 12 5.10 -46.92 -19.53
N GLU A 13 5.11 -45.65 -19.97
CA GLU A 13 4.09 -44.98 -20.80
C GLU A 13 2.82 -44.39 -20.15
N ASN A 14 2.71 -43.07 -20.35
CA ASN A 14 1.53 -42.20 -20.23
C ASN A 14 1.04 -41.84 -18.83
N GLY A 15 1.84 -40.99 -18.18
CA GLY A 15 1.35 -40.12 -17.13
C GLY A 15 2.24 -38.90 -17.03
N LEU A 16 2.09 -37.95 -17.97
CA LEU A 16 2.46 -36.56 -17.66
C LEU A 16 1.49 -36.12 -16.55
N GLU A 17 1.77 -36.53 -15.32
CA GLU A 17 1.22 -35.85 -14.16
C GLU A 17 1.67 -34.40 -14.31
N LEU A 18 0.74 -33.58 -14.78
CA LEU A 18 0.78 -32.16 -14.64
C LEU A 18 0.91 -31.94 -13.14
N ARG A 19 2.14 -31.88 -12.62
CA ARG A 19 2.44 -31.30 -11.32
C ARG A 19 1.86 -29.89 -11.42
N GLY A 20 0.60 -29.77 -11.01
CA GLY A 20 -0.20 -28.58 -11.22
C GLY A 20 0.64 -27.43 -10.71
N LYS A 21 0.95 -26.47 -11.58
CA LYS A 21 1.73 -25.31 -11.19
C LYS A 21 1.05 -24.75 -9.95
N ARG A 22 1.75 -24.73 -8.81
CA ARG A 22 1.21 -24.15 -7.57
C ARG A 22 0.88 -22.70 -7.89
N ARG A 23 -0.40 -22.34 -7.77
CA ARG A 23 -0.90 -20.99 -8.08
C ARG A 23 -1.53 -20.42 -6.82
N VAL A 24 -1.23 -19.15 -6.58
CA VAL A 24 -1.90 -18.34 -5.56
C VAL A 24 -2.86 -17.42 -6.30
N SER A 25 -4.08 -17.32 -5.79
CA SER A 25 -5.10 -16.41 -6.28
C SER A 25 -5.78 -15.74 -5.09
N PHE A 26 -6.21 -14.51 -5.30
CA PHE A 26 -7.02 -13.75 -4.35
C PHE A 26 -8.46 -13.74 -4.87
N SER A 27 -9.45 -13.75 -3.97
CA SER A 27 -10.88 -13.73 -4.33
C SER A 27 -11.53 -12.38 -4.03
N THR A 28 -11.17 -11.77 -2.90
CA THR A 28 -11.79 -10.55 -2.40
C THR A 28 -10.74 -9.51 -2.00
N LEU A 29 -11.19 -8.27 -1.91
CA LEU A 29 -10.44 -7.11 -1.45
C LEU A 29 -11.15 -6.52 -0.24
N GLU A 30 -10.37 -6.13 0.77
CA GLU A 30 -10.82 -5.37 1.92
C GLU A 30 -10.26 -3.94 1.82
N ILE A 31 -11.13 -2.95 1.76
CA ILE A 31 -10.75 -1.53 1.71
C ILE A 31 -11.04 -0.88 3.07
N ARG A 32 -9.99 -0.35 3.69
CA ARG A 32 -10.06 0.39 4.97
C ARG A 32 -9.80 1.87 4.73
N GLU A 33 -10.60 2.72 5.36
CA GLU A 33 -10.44 4.17 5.33
C GLU A 33 -9.71 4.64 6.58
N TYR A 34 -8.60 5.36 6.41
CA TYR A 34 -7.78 5.88 7.50
C TYR A 34 -7.93 7.39 7.60
N ASP A 35 -7.87 7.89 8.83
CA ASP A 35 -7.73 9.32 9.09
C ASP A 35 -6.45 9.84 8.44
N VAL A 36 -6.42 11.13 8.11
CA VAL A 36 -5.26 11.77 7.46
C VAL A 36 -4.55 12.68 8.46
N THR A 37 -3.23 12.59 8.49
CA THR A 37 -2.37 13.38 9.37
C THR A 37 -1.24 14.08 8.60
N VAL A 38 -0.57 15.01 9.26
CA VAL A 38 0.67 15.61 8.76
C VAL A 38 1.79 14.60 8.99
N GLY A 39 2.37 14.13 7.89
CA GLY A 39 3.39 13.10 7.89
C GLY A 39 4.82 13.66 7.90
N ASP A 40 5.76 12.83 7.45
CA ASP A 40 7.18 13.17 7.50
C ASP A 40 7.92 12.63 6.25
N HIS A 41 7.40 12.95 5.06
CA HIS A 41 7.91 12.43 3.79
C HIS A 41 9.11 13.25 3.26
N PRO A 42 10.28 12.63 3.03
CA PRO A 42 11.54 13.34 2.74
C PRO A 42 11.55 14.08 1.39
N TRP A 43 10.75 13.62 0.42
CA TRP A 43 10.61 14.29 -0.89
C TRP A 43 9.52 15.37 -0.93
N CYS A 44 8.88 15.68 0.19
CA CYS A 44 7.89 16.77 0.25
C CYS A 44 8.60 18.11 0.44
N GLU A 45 9.10 18.67 -0.66
CA GLU A 45 10.01 19.83 -0.62
C GLU A 45 9.36 21.13 -0.08
N ASP A 46 8.06 21.22 -0.22
CA ASP A 46 7.19 22.36 0.06
C ASP A 46 6.64 22.39 1.50
N GLY A 47 6.81 21.30 2.27
CA GLY A 47 6.73 21.28 3.73
C GLY A 47 5.38 20.90 4.35
N LEU A 48 4.47 20.28 3.61
CA LEU A 48 3.23 19.72 4.16
C LEU A 48 2.97 18.30 3.62
N PRO A 49 3.79 17.31 4.01
CA PRO A 49 3.52 15.92 3.67
C PRO A 49 2.21 15.48 4.34
N MET A 50 1.32 14.87 3.56
CA MET A 50 0.11 14.22 4.08
C MET A 50 0.39 12.72 4.20
N SER A 51 -0.11 12.08 5.25
CA SER A 51 0.03 10.64 5.48
C SER A 51 -1.25 10.08 6.08
N LEU A 52 -1.43 8.77 5.97
CA LEU A 52 -2.49 8.08 6.69
C LEU A 52 -2.08 7.95 8.15
N ASP A 53 -3.02 8.20 9.05
CA ASP A 53 -2.88 7.90 10.47
C ASP A 53 -3.14 6.41 10.72
N TRP A 54 -2.86 5.94 11.94
CA TRP A 54 -3.12 4.55 12.34
C TRP A 54 -4.60 4.25 12.60
N LYS A 55 -5.39 5.30 12.82
CA LYS A 55 -6.82 5.17 13.07
C LYS A 55 -7.58 4.98 11.76
N TYR A 56 -8.36 3.91 11.70
CA TYR A 56 -9.22 3.59 10.56
C TYR A 56 -10.67 3.38 11.00
N ASP A 57 -11.61 3.52 10.06
CA ASP A 57 -13.01 3.15 10.27
C ASP A 57 -13.14 1.62 10.33
N GLU A 58 -13.70 1.11 11.42
CA GLU A 58 -13.97 -0.33 11.59
C GLU A 58 -14.86 -0.89 10.48
N LYS A 59 -15.66 -0.04 9.82
CA LYS A 59 -16.44 -0.40 8.64
C LYS A 59 -15.53 -0.60 7.43
N THR A 60 -15.16 -1.84 7.21
CA THR A 60 -14.39 -2.26 6.03
C THR A 60 -15.33 -2.56 4.86
N THR A 61 -14.99 -2.08 3.67
CA THR A 61 -15.71 -2.44 2.43
C THR A 61 -15.08 -3.69 1.82
N VAL A 62 -15.89 -4.73 1.58
CA VAL A 62 -15.44 -5.99 0.97
C VAL A 62 -15.97 -6.08 -0.46
N LEU A 63 -15.07 -6.28 -1.42
CA LEU A 63 -15.39 -6.36 -2.85
C LEU A 63 -14.79 -7.63 -3.47
N GLU A 64 -15.42 -8.17 -4.51
CA GLU A 64 -14.78 -9.18 -5.35
C GLU A 64 -13.67 -8.56 -6.20
N ILE A 65 -12.52 -9.24 -6.29
CA ILE A 65 -11.33 -8.70 -6.94
C ILE A 65 -11.53 -8.49 -8.45
N HIS A 66 -12.14 -9.47 -9.13
CA HIS A 66 -12.27 -9.46 -10.58
C HIS A 66 -13.09 -8.28 -11.13
N PRO A 67 -14.32 -8.01 -10.65
CA PRO A 67 -15.08 -6.86 -11.13
C PRO A 67 -14.41 -5.53 -10.77
N TYR A 68 -13.75 -5.44 -9.61
CA TYR A 68 -13.04 -4.24 -9.19
C TYR A 68 -11.82 -3.93 -10.07
N GLU A 69 -11.02 -4.94 -10.41
CA GLU A 69 -9.85 -4.80 -11.30
C GLU A 69 -10.26 -4.46 -12.74
N MET A 70 -11.32 -5.10 -13.26
CA MET A 70 -11.77 -4.93 -14.65
C MET A 70 -12.22 -3.49 -14.96
N GLY A 71 -12.81 -2.80 -13.96
CA GLY A 71 -13.28 -1.43 -14.10
C GLY A 71 -12.20 -0.35 -13.91
N LYS A 72 -10.97 -0.72 -13.53
CA LYS A 72 -9.92 0.26 -13.26
C LYS A 72 -9.25 0.75 -14.54
N LEU A 73 -9.43 2.04 -14.83
CA LEU A 73 -8.50 2.76 -15.70
C LEU A 73 -7.21 3.00 -14.93
N ILE A 74 -6.07 2.51 -15.45
CA ILE A 74 -4.76 2.87 -14.89
C ILE A 74 -4.52 4.35 -15.18
N LYS A 75 -4.79 5.19 -14.17
CA LYS A 75 -4.48 6.61 -14.20
C LYS A 75 -3.16 6.83 -13.47
N PRO A 76 -2.28 7.72 -13.96
CA PRO A 76 -1.11 8.09 -13.18
C PRO A 76 -1.55 8.63 -11.81
N PRO A 77 -0.78 8.39 -10.75
CA PRO A 77 -1.08 8.94 -9.45
C PRO A 77 -1.16 10.47 -9.57
N ARG A 78 -2.27 11.04 -9.10
CA ARG A 78 -2.44 12.49 -9.10
C ARG A 78 -1.55 13.08 -8.02
N LEU A 79 -0.61 13.91 -8.42
CA LEU A 79 0.18 14.71 -7.50
C LEU A 79 -0.69 15.84 -6.94
N LEU A 80 -0.62 16.05 -5.63
CA LEU A 80 -1.26 17.17 -4.94
C LEU A 80 -0.19 18.22 -4.69
N ASP A 81 -0.45 19.47 -5.08
CA ASP A 81 0.46 20.57 -4.79
C ASP A 81 0.34 21.04 -3.33
N LEU A 82 1.20 22.00 -2.94
CA LEU A 82 1.20 22.56 -1.59
C LEU A 82 -0.16 23.15 -1.19
N HIS A 83 -0.81 23.87 -2.11
CA HIS A 83 -2.06 24.58 -1.84
C HIS A 83 -3.20 23.59 -1.60
N GLU A 84 -3.32 22.57 -2.45
CA GLU A 84 -4.31 21.52 -2.29
C GLU A 84 -4.13 20.74 -0.99
N ARG A 85 -2.88 20.49 -0.58
CA ARG A 85 -2.61 19.82 0.69
C ARG A 85 -2.90 20.73 1.88
N TYR A 86 -2.56 22.02 1.80
CA TYR A 86 -2.94 23.02 2.80
C TYR A 86 -4.46 23.07 2.97
N ASP A 87 -5.21 23.19 1.88
CA ASP A 87 -6.67 23.30 1.92
C ASP A 87 -7.33 22.05 2.51
N ARG A 88 -6.82 20.87 2.16
CA ARG A 88 -7.29 19.61 2.75
C ARG A 88 -7.05 19.59 4.26
N LEU A 89 -5.84 19.89 4.71
CA LEU A 89 -5.50 19.87 6.13
C LEU A 89 -6.27 20.95 6.91
N ARG A 90 -6.36 22.16 6.37
CA ARG A 90 -7.00 23.30 7.03
C ARG A 90 -8.52 23.17 7.07
N HIS A 91 -9.14 22.97 5.91
CA HIS A 91 -10.59 23.09 5.78
C HIS A 91 -11.34 21.77 5.94
N LYS A 92 -10.74 20.64 5.54
CA LYS A 92 -11.41 19.33 5.68
C LYS A 92 -11.10 18.65 7.01
N LEU A 93 -9.90 18.85 7.53
CA LEU A 93 -9.41 18.16 8.74
C LEU A 93 -9.26 19.08 9.96
N GLY A 94 -9.46 20.39 9.79
CA GLY A 94 -9.52 21.34 10.90
C GLY A 94 -8.17 21.68 11.55
N PHE A 95 -7.04 21.39 10.89
CA PHE A 95 -5.73 21.77 11.41
C PHE A 95 -5.63 23.29 11.54
N THR A 96 -4.96 23.78 12.60
CA THR A 96 -4.75 25.21 12.80
C THR A 96 -3.63 25.73 11.91
N ASP A 97 -3.72 27.00 11.50
CA ASP A 97 -2.66 27.63 10.71
C ASP A 97 -1.30 27.57 11.43
N HIS A 98 -1.31 27.67 12.76
CA HIS A 98 -0.11 27.53 13.58
C HIS A 98 0.53 26.14 13.45
N LEU A 99 -0.26 25.06 13.49
CA LEU A 99 0.26 23.70 13.35
C LEU A 99 0.84 23.46 11.94
N LEU A 100 0.15 23.93 10.90
CA LEU A 100 0.61 23.83 9.51
C LEU A 100 1.91 24.61 9.29
N TYR A 101 1.99 25.81 9.89
CA TYR A 101 3.20 26.62 9.89
C TYR A 101 4.37 25.89 10.55
N MET A 102 4.16 25.32 11.74
CA MET A 102 5.20 24.58 12.46
C MET A 102 5.69 23.35 11.68
N ALA A 103 4.79 22.58 11.07
CA ALA A 103 5.15 21.43 10.24
C ALA A 103 6.04 21.81 9.05
N ARG A 104 5.72 22.95 8.41
CA ARG A 104 6.53 23.48 7.30
C ARG A 104 7.93 23.88 7.75
N LEU A 105 8.04 24.56 8.89
CA LEU A 105 9.34 24.93 9.45
C LEU A 105 10.19 23.71 9.81
N GLN A 106 9.58 22.70 10.42
CA GLN A 106 10.28 21.45 10.78
C GLN A 106 10.87 20.77 9.54
N THR A 107 10.12 20.70 8.44
CA THR A 107 10.61 20.14 7.18
C THR A 107 11.85 20.89 6.67
N GLN A 108 11.81 22.24 6.68
CA GLN A 108 12.94 23.06 6.24
C GLN A 108 14.18 22.89 7.12
N LEU A 109 14.00 22.80 8.45
CA LEU A 109 15.11 22.61 9.39
C LEU A 109 15.79 21.24 9.20
N ARG A 110 15.01 20.18 8.97
CA ARG A 110 15.55 18.83 8.71
C ARG A 110 16.43 18.80 7.46
N ARG A 111 16.00 19.48 6.39
CA ARG A 111 16.81 19.62 5.17
C ARG A 111 18.12 20.33 5.43
N LYS A 112 18.11 21.46 6.14
CA LYS A 112 19.32 22.23 6.47
C LYS A 112 20.31 21.44 7.34
N LYS A 113 19.81 20.55 8.22
CA LYS A 113 20.65 19.72 9.10
C LYS A 113 21.28 18.52 8.37
N SER A 114 20.75 18.14 7.21
CA SER A 114 21.23 17.02 6.41
C SER A 114 22.29 17.41 5.36
N MET A 115 22.64 18.69 5.26
CA MET A 115 23.71 19.24 4.40
C MET A 115 24.91 19.63 5.25
#